data_AF-A0A067NXB8-F1
#
_entry.id   AF-A0A067NXB8-F1
#
_cell.length_a   1.000
_cell.length_b   1.000
_cell.length_c   1.000
_cell.angle_alpha   90.00
_cell.angle_beta   90.00
_cell.angle_gamma   90.00
#
_symmetry.space_group_name_H-M   'P 1'
#
loop_
_entity.id
_entity.type
_entity.pdbx_description
1 polymer ?
#
loop_
_entity_poly.entity_id
_entity_poly.type
_entity_poly.pdbx_seq_one_letter_code
_entity_poly.pdbx_strand_id
1 'polypeptide(L)'
;LFDIVANKRNGLDVDKFDYIRRDSHMIGDQGNISLQRLLGSARVIQNQICYNIKDANQIFEICATRFRLHKTIYNHKTAKAIEYMIIDGLLAADPFMKIADRVFDAKKMVHLTDNIRAEIEQSEDPELAPARAIFNRIITRDLYRCAEWKTISWHDHGFFTNNVTPERIVAEAKKMPRDQLHGDQEMMDALATLAPQHIIVDFSPMHYGMKEKNPMENVRFYSKREPNKCAKAEHGDYSTLMPAVFGEVLMRVYVKDDIFYSLAQIGYRAV
;
A
#
# COMPACT_ATOMS: atom_id res chain seq x y z
N LEU A 1 -20.59 -17.20 -12.31
CA LEU A 1 -21.17 -16.06 -11.54
C LEU A 1 -20.19 -15.53 -10.50
N PHE A 2 -19.66 -16.38 -9.60
CA PHE A 2 -18.70 -15.95 -8.56
C PHE A 2 -17.36 -15.39 -9.06
N ASP A 3 -17.00 -15.65 -10.32
CA ASP A 3 -15.79 -15.12 -10.95
C ASP A 3 -15.96 -13.66 -11.45
N ILE A 4 -17.16 -13.07 -11.37
CA ILE A 4 -17.45 -11.75 -11.98
C ILE A 4 -17.08 -10.59 -11.05
N VAL A 5 -17.62 -10.59 -9.82
CA VAL A 5 -17.54 -9.42 -8.90
C VAL A 5 -16.31 -9.48 -8.00
N ALA A 6 -16.02 -10.65 -7.42
CA ALA A 6 -14.92 -10.84 -6.48
C ALA A 6 -14.30 -12.22 -6.70
N ASN A 7 -13.40 -12.31 -7.67
CA ASN A 7 -12.89 -13.59 -8.15
C ASN A 7 -11.79 -14.12 -7.23
N LYS A 8 -12.15 -15.03 -6.31
CA LYS A 8 -11.18 -15.61 -5.36
C LYS A 8 -10.22 -16.64 -5.97
N ARG A 9 -10.42 -17.06 -7.23
CA ARG A 9 -9.54 -18.03 -7.90
C ARG A 9 -8.28 -17.39 -8.44
N ASN A 10 -8.43 -16.28 -9.16
CA ASN A 10 -7.32 -15.60 -9.86
C ASN A 10 -7.34 -14.07 -9.75
N GLY A 11 -8.36 -13.48 -9.11
CA GLY A 11 -8.42 -12.02 -8.89
C GLY A 11 -8.71 -11.21 -10.15
N LEU A 12 -9.09 -11.86 -11.26
CA LEU A 12 -9.60 -11.20 -12.46
C LEU A 12 -11.11 -11.04 -12.31
N ASP A 13 -11.52 -9.84 -11.91
CA ASP A 13 -12.91 -9.44 -11.71
C ASP A 13 -13.14 -8.02 -12.25
N VAL A 14 -14.43 -7.65 -12.36
CA VAL A 14 -14.83 -6.36 -12.93
C VAL A 14 -14.46 -5.17 -12.03
N ASP A 15 -14.30 -5.38 -10.72
CA ASP A 15 -13.76 -4.40 -9.78
C ASP A 15 -12.35 -3.98 -10.20
N LYS A 16 -11.46 -4.97 -10.40
CA LYS A 16 -10.10 -4.72 -10.88
C LYS A 16 -10.06 -4.02 -12.23
N PHE A 17 -10.92 -4.42 -13.15
CA PHE A 17 -10.96 -3.83 -14.48
C PHE A 17 -11.38 -2.35 -14.44
N ASP A 18 -12.36 -2.00 -13.60
CA ASP A 18 -12.81 -0.62 -13.46
C ASP A 18 -11.73 0.25 -12.81
N TYR A 19 -11.24 -0.10 -11.61
CA TYR A 19 -10.33 0.79 -10.90
C TYR A 19 -9.01 0.97 -11.64
N ILE A 20 -8.47 -0.09 -12.29
CA ILE A 20 -7.23 0.05 -13.06
C ILE A 20 -7.43 1.07 -14.18
N ARG A 21 -8.53 0.96 -14.94
CA ARG A 21 -8.79 1.87 -16.04
C ARG A 21 -9.06 3.30 -15.54
N ARG A 22 -9.87 3.43 -14.50
CA ARG A 22 -10.24 4.72 -13.90
C ARG A 22 -9.02 5.43 -13.36
N ASP A 23 -8.22 4.76 -12.53
CA ASP A 23 -7.08 5.38 -11.85
C ASP A 23 -5.97 5.72 -12.85
N SER A 24 -5.66 4.81 -13.79
CA SER A 24 -4.73 5.09 -14.89
C SER A 24 -5.16 6.31 -15.69
N HIS A 25 -6.46 6.46 -15.99
CA HIS A 25 -6.96 7.66 -16.66
C HIS A 25 -6.77 8.92 -15.81
N MET A 26 -7.12 8.88 -14.52
CA MET A 26 -7.04 10.03 -13.62
C MET A 26 -5.61 10.52 -13.37
N ILE A 27 -4.61 9.62 -13.42
CA ILE A 27 -3.19 9.98 -13.29
C ILE A 27 -2.52 10.32 -14.64
N GLY A 28 -3.26 10.29 -15.75
CA GLY A 28 -2.72 10.57 -17.09
C GLY A 28 -1.94 9.43 -17.74
N ASP A 29 -2.06 8.21 -17.23
CA ASP A 29 -1.42 7.00 -17.74
C ASP A 29 -2.36 6.25 -18.71
N GLN A 30 -2.31 6.60 -19.98
CA GLN A 30 -3.19 6.06 -21.03
C GLN A 30 -2.71 4.68 -21.54
N GLY A 31 -2.52 3.72 -20.63
CA GLY A 31 -2.07 2.36 -20.97
C GLY A 31 -2.99 1.64 -21.97
N ASN A 32 -2.44 0.68 -22.72
CA ASN A 32 -3.13 -0.02 -23.82
C ASN A 32 -3.90 -1.29 -23.38
N ILE A 33 -4.65 -1.23 -22.28
CA ILE A 33 -5.46 -2.37 -21.82
C ILE A 33 -6.85 -2.34 -22.48
N SER A 34 -7.03 -3.10 -23.57
CA SER A 34 -8.35 -3.30 -24.18
C SER A 34 -9.23 -4.30 -23.39
N LEU A 35 -9.88 -3.82 -22.33
CA LEU A 35 -10.81 -4.62 -21.51
C LEU A 35 -12.00 -5.16 -22.32
N GLN A 36 -12.49 -4.40 -23.31
CA GLN A 36 -13.59 -4.84 -24.18
C GLN A 36 -13.25 -6.10 -24.96
N ARG A 37 -12.00 -6.21 -25.45
CA ARG A 37 -11.52 -7.41 -26.13
C ARG A 37 -11.52 -8.62 -25.20
N LEU A 38 -11.02 -8.44 -23.97
CA LEU A 38 -10.97 -9.50 -22.97
C LEU A 38 -12.37 -10.00 -22.58
N LEU A 39 -13.33 -9.08 -22.42
CA LEU A 39 -14.73 -9.44 -22.18
C LEU A 39 -15.35 -10.17 -23.37
N GLY A 40 -15.07 -9.72 -24.60
CA GLY A 40 -15.55 -10.38 -25.83
C GLY A 40 -14.98 -11.77 -26.05
N SER A 41 -13.84 -12.10 -25.46
CA SER A 41 -13.23 -13.44 -25.52
C SER A 41 -13.52 -14.32 -24.31
N ALA A 42 -14.23 -13.82 -23.30
CA ALA A 42 -14.57 -14.61 -22.11
C ALA A 42 -15.63 -15.68 -22.43
N ARG A 43 -15.44 -16.90 -21.90
CA ARG A 43 -16.36 -18.03 -22.02
C ARG A 43 -16.52 -18.76 -20.70
N VAL A 44 -17.69 -19.36 -20.49
CA VAL A 44 -17.91 -20.27 -19.36
C VAL A 44 -17.63 -21.69 -19.82
N ILE A 45 -16.60 -22.33 -19.24
CA ILE A 45 -16.23 -23.73 -19.52
C ILE A 45 -15.95 -24.40 -18.18
N GLN A 46 -16.52 -25.57 -17.93
CA GLN A 46 -16.36 -26.30 -16.65
C GLN A 46 -16.66 -25.41 -15.42
N ASN A 47 -17.76 -24.65 -15.45
CA ASN A 47 -18.23 -23.77 -14.36
C ASN A 47 -17.26 -22.65 -13.95
N GLN A 48 -16.34 -22.23 -14.80
CA GLN A 48 -15.45 -21.09 -14.56
C GLN A 48 -15.27 -20.25 -15.82
N ILE A 49 -14.93 -18.96 -15.63
CA ILE A 49 -14.58 -18.08 -16.74
C ILE A 49 -13.20 -18.51 -17.30
N CYS A 50 -13.15 -18.72 -18.61
CA CYS A 50 -11.96 -19.00 -19.39
C CYS A 50 -11.80 -17.94 -20.48
N TYR A 51 -10.56 -17.55 -20.76
CA TYR A 51 -10.24 -16.57 -21.80
C TYR A 51 -9.61 -17.22 -23.03
N ASN A 52 -9.61 -16.54 -24.16
CA ASN A 52 -8.86 -17.03 -25.31
C ASN A 52 -7.36 -16.97 -25.01
N ILE A 53 -6.61 -18.04 -25.30
CA ILE A 53 -5.16 -18.10 -25.05
C ILE A 53 -4.39 -16.93 -25.70
N LYS A 54 -4.90 -16.37 -26.81
CA LYS A 54 -4.33 -15.19 -27.46
C LYS A 54 -4.32 -13.93 -26.60
N ASP A 55 -5.14 -13.89 -25.55
CA ASP A 55 -5.26 -12.75 -24.64
C ASP A 55 -4.42 -12.94 -23.37
N ALA A 56 -3.63 -14.02 -23.26
CA ALA A 56 -2.80 -14.29 -22.08
C ALA A 56 -1.83 -13.14 -21.74
N ASN A 57 -1.16 -12.57 -22.75
CA ASN A 57 -0.29 -11.41 -22.54
C ASN A 57 -1.09 -10.19 -22.03
N GLN A 58 -2.31 -9.99 -22.52
CA GLN A 58 -3.16 -8.87 -22.08
C GLN A 58 -3.61 -9.05 -20.62
N ILE A 59 -3.90 -10.27 -20.20
CA ILE A 59 -4.20 -10.59 -18.79
C ILE A 59 -2.98 -10.34 -17.91
N PHE A 60 -1.78 -10.72 -18.38
CA PHE A 60 -0.54 -10.42 -17.68
C PHE A 60 -0.33 -8.91 -17.52
N GLU A 61 -0.56 -8.11 -18.57
CA GLU A 61 -0.47 -6.64 -18.52
C GLU A 61 -1.42 -6.01 -17.49
N ILE A 62 -2.60 -6.58 -17.27
CA ILE A 62 -3.52 -6.15 -16.19
C ILE A 62 -2.86 -6.35 -14.83
N CYS A 63 -2.23 -7.52 -14.61
CA CYS A 63 -1.55 -7.84 -13.36
C CYS A 63 -0.31 -6.95 -13.14
N ALA A 64 0.47 -6.70 -14.20
CA ALA A 64 1.63 -5.81 -14.18
C ALA A 64 1.23 -4.35 -13.91
N THR A 65 0.14 -3.89 -14.54
CA THR A 65 -0.39 -2.54 -14.32
C THR A 65 -0.87 -2.36 -12.89
N ARG A 66 -1.56 -3.36 -12.32
CA ARG A 66 -1.90 -3.34 -10.88
C ARG A 66 -0.64 -3.15 -10.03
N PHE A 67 0.37 -3.99 -10.23
CA PHE A 67 1.62 -3.90 -9.47
C PHE A 67 2.24 -2.51 -9.56
N ARG A 68 2.31 -1.95 -10.77
CA ARG A 68 2.84 -0.61 -11.03
C ARG A 68 2.05 0.47 -10.27
N LEU A 69 0.71 0.46 -10.37
CA LEU A 69 -0.14 1.42 -9.64
C LEU A 69 0.08 1.36 -8.13
N HIS A 70 0.18 0.14 -7.57
CA HIS A 70 0.51 -0.03 -6.15
C HIS A 70 1.90 0.53 -5.80
N LYS A 71 2.91 0.28 -6.64
CA LYS A 71 4.29 0.70 -6.39
C LYS A 71 4.47 2.22 -6.49
N THR A 72 3.85 2.86 -7.49
CA THR A 72 4.12 4.26 -7.82
C THR A 72 3.09 5.23 -7.30
N ILE A 73 1.82 4.83 -7.21
CA ILE A 73 0.69 5.70 -6.88
C ILE A 73 0.14 5.39 -5.48
N TYR A 74 -0.46 4.22 -5.29
CA TYR A 74 -1.21 3.92 -4.05
C TYR A 74 -0.32 3.88 -2.81
N ASN A 75 0.97 3.60 -2.98
CA ASN A 75 1.94 3.63 -1.89
C ASN A 75 2.98 4.71 -2.11
N HIS A 76 2.63 5.85 -2.71
CA HIS A 76 3.55 6.98 -2.79
C HIS A 76 3.99 7.42 -1.39
N LYS A 77 5.28 7.67 -1.19
CA LYS A 77 5.85 7.91 0.16
C LYS A 77 5.16 9.06 0.92
N THR A 78 4.80 10.13 0.22
CA THR A 78 4.13 11.30 0.81
C THR A 78 2.65 11.03 1.07
N ALA A 79 1.99 10.21 0.25
CA ALA A 79 0.60 9.81 0.48
C ALA A 79 0.52 8.96 1.76
N LYS A 80 1.41 7.96 1.88
CA LYS A 80 1.57 7.15 3.10
C LYS A 80 1.85 7.99 4.35
N ALA A 81 2.70 9.02 4.26
CA ALA A 81 2.95 9.94 5.37
C ALA A 81 1.66 10.66 5.82
N ILE A 82 0.88 11.17 4.86
CA ILE A 82 -0.41 11.82 5.12
C ILE A 82 -1.43 10.82 5.69
N GLU A 83 -1.48 9.58 5.18
CA GLU A 83 -2.32 8.52 5.73
C GLU A 83 -2.03 8.28 7.20
N TYR A 84 -0.76 8.18 7.59
CA TYR A 84 -0.39 8.03 9.01
C TYR A 84 -0.80 9.24 9.84
N MET A 85 -0.68 10.47 9.32
CA MET A 85 -1.17 11.66 10.01
C MET A 85 -2.70 11.66 10.16
N ILE A 86 -3.44 11.23 9.14
CA ILE A 86 -4.90 11.08 9.22
C ILE A 86 -5.26 10.05 10.29
N ILE A 87 -4.58 8.90 10.32
CA ILE A 87 -4.78 7.87 11.35
C ILE A 87 -4.51 8.45 12.75
N ASP A 88 -3.38 9.12 12.96
CA ASP A 88 -3.05 9.73 14.25
C ASP A 88 -4.07 10.81 14.65
N GLY A 89 -4.55 11.62 13.70
CA GLY A 89 -5.60 12.62 13.92
C GLY A 89 -6.93 11.97 14.32
N LEU A 90 -7.34 10.90 13.65
CA LEU A 90 -8.56 10.16 13.98
C LEU A 90 -8.44 9.44 15.32
N LEU A 91 -7.29 8.85 15.63
CA LEU A 91 -7.03 8.21 16.94
C LEU A 91 -7.04 9.22 18.08
N ALA A 92 -6.55 10.44 17.85
CA ALA A 92 -6.62 11.52 18.83
C ALA A 92 -8.07 12.00 19.07
N ALA A 93 -8.94 11.95 18.06
CA ALA A 93 -10.35 12.35 18.16
C ALA A 93 -11.27 11.23 18.72
N ASP A 94 -10.89 9.96 18.51
CA ASP A 94 -11.73 8.80 18.83
C ASP A 94 -12.22 8.71 20.29
N PRO A 95 -11.40 9.02 21.33
CA PRO A 95 -11.85 8.99 22.72
C PRO A 95 -13.12 9.81 22.99
N PHE A 96 -13.32 10.88 22.23
CA PHE A 96 -14.41 11.85 22.40
C PHE A 96 -15.52 11.66 21.36
N MET A 97 -15.15 11.48 20.09
CA MET A 97 -16.10 11.34 18.99
C MET A 97 -16.63 9.92 18.80
N LYS A 98 -16.02 8.92 19.44
CA LYS A 98 -16.37 7.48 19.34
C LYS A 98 -16.50 7.05 17.88
N ILE A 99 -15.48 7.35 17.09
CA ILE A 99 -15.47 7.18 15.63
C ILE A 99 -15.53 5.68 15.30
N ALA A 100 -14.68 4.88 15.95
CA ALA A 100 -14.62 3.45 15.78
C ALA A 100 -15.96 2.77 16.10
N ASP A 101 -16.66 3.21 17.13
CA ASP A 101 -17.95 2.62 17.54
C ASP A 101 -19.05 2.80 16.47
N ARG A 102 -18.94 3.82 15.62
CA ARG A 102 -19.94 4.10 14.56
C ARG A 102 -20.00 3.01 13.49
N VAL A 103 -18.94 2.22 13.31
CA VAL A 103 -18.90 1.15 12.28
C VAL A 103 -19.85 -0.01 12.59
N PHE A 104 -20.19 -0.20 13.87
CA PHE A 104 -21.08 -1.28 14.32
C PHE A 104 -22.56 -0.91 14.28
N ASP A 105 -22.88 0.34 13.96
CA ASP A 105 -24.25 0.83 13.78
C ASP A 105 -24.43 1.33 12.35
N ALA A 106 -25.21 0.60 11.55
CA ALA A 106 -25.46 0.93 10.16
C ALA A 106 -26.01 2.36 9.96
N LYS A 107 -26.82 2.88 10.90
CA LYS A 107 -27.37 4.24 10.81
C LYS A 107 -26.31 5.31 11.05
N LYS A 108 -25.27 5.00 11.82
CA LYS A 108 -24.14 5.92 12.05
C LYS A 108 -23.09 5.78 10.96
N MET A 109 -22.83 4.56 10.51
CA MET A 109 -21.84 4.25 9.48
C MET A 109 -22.08 5.00 8.17
N VAL A 110 -23.35 5.20 7.77
CA VAL A 110 -23.67 5.97 6.53
C VAL A 110 -23.23 7.43 6.57
N HIS A 111 -22.98 7.99 7.76
CA HIS A 111 -22.48 9.36 7.95
C HIS A 111 -20.96 9.39 8.17
N LEU A 112 -20.31 8.24 8.34
CA LEU A 112 -18.87 8.14 8.50
C LEU A 112 -18.20 8.28 7.13
N THR A 113 -18.00 9.53 6.72
CA THR A 113 -17.41 9.93 5.45
C THR A 113 -16.19 10.83 5.68
N ASP A 114 -15.52 11.26 4.61
CA ASP A 114 -14.40 12.21 4.67
C ASP A 114 -14.75 13.54 5.36
N ASN A 115 -16.06 13.86 5.49
CA ASN A 115 -16.54 15.01 6.26
C ASN A 115 -16.10 14.99 7.74
N ILE A 116 -15.75 13.81 8.28
CA ILE A 116 -15.24 13.68 9.64
C ILE A 116 -14.06 14.61 9.93
N ARG A 117 -13.23 14.87 8.92
CA ARG A 117 -12.13 15.83 9.05
C ARG A 117 -12.66 17.25 9.28
N ALA A 118 -13.65 17.67 8.50
CA ALA A 118 -14.26 18.98 8.64
C ALA A 118 -14.97 19.11 10.01
N GLU A 119 -15.64 18.06 10.47
CA GLU A 119 -16.24 18.02 11.83
C GLU A 119 -15.20 18.26 12.92
N ILE A 120 -14.04 17.59 12.84
CA ILE A 120 -12.93 17.78 13.81
C ILE A 120 -12.36 19.19 13.71
N GLU A 121 -12.10 19.69 12.50
CA GLU A 121 -11.52 21.01 12.26
C GLU A 121 -12.44 22.16 12.72
N GLN A 122 -13.76 21.99 12.62
CA GLN A 122 -14.76 22.99 13.00
C GLN A 122 -15.16 22.95 14.49
N SER A 123 -14.92 21.84 15.19
CA SER A 123 -15.22 21.76 16.63
C SER A 123 -14.34 22.73 17.42
N GLU A 124 -14.94 23.41 18.40
CA GLU A 124 -14.26 24.27 19.37
C GLU A 124 -13.84 23.52 20.64
N ASP A 125 -14.19 22.23 20.76
CA ASP A 125 -13.95 21.42 21.96
C ASP A 125 -12.43 21.30 22.22
N PRO A 126 -11.95 21.63 23.43
CA PRO A 126 -10.53 21.52 23.79
C PRO A 126 -9.97 20.11 23.60
N GLU A 127 -10.80 19.09 23.81
CA GLU A 127 -10.50 17.67 23.69
C GLU A 127 -10.04 17.28 22.28
N LEU A 128 -10.55 17.97 21.25
CA LEU A 128 -10.19 17.74 19.85
C LEU A 128 -8.99 18.57 19.38
N ALA A 129 -8.40 19.41 20.24
CA ALA A 129 -7.23 20.22 19.89
C ALA A 129 -6.03 19.40 19.36
N PRO A 130 -5.69 18.22 19.94
CA PRO A 130 -4.60 17.40 19.40
C PRO A 130 -4.86 16.91 17.98
N ALA A 131 -6.09 16.48 17.69
CA ALA A 131 -6.50 16.05 16.35
C ALA A 131 -6.46 17.22 15.36
N ARG A 132 -7.01 18.38 15.73
CA ARG A 132 -6.95 19.61 14.93
C ARG A 132 -5.52 20.03 14.61
N ALA A 133 -4.59 19.93 15.57
CA ALA A 133 -3.19 20.24 15.35
C ALA A 133 -2.57 19.34 14.26
N ILE A 134 -2.86 18.05 14.27
CA ILE A 134 -2.36 17.11 13.24
C ILE A 134 -2.94 17.44 11.86
N PHE A 135 -4.24 17.70 11.75
CA PHE A 135 -4.86 18.09 10.47
C PHE A 135 -4.34 19.44 9.97
N ASN A 136 -4.08 20.41 10.87
CA ASN A 136 -3.47 21.68 10.49
C ASN A 136 -2.09 21.48 9.86
N ARG A 137 -1.26 20.60 10.42
CA ARG A 137 0.05 20.22 9.85
C ARG A 137 -0.07 19.66 8.42
N ILE A 138 -1.12 18.88 8.12
CA ILE A 138 -1.38 18.39 6.75
C ILE A 138 -1.65 19.56 5.79
N ILE A 139 -2.45 20.54 6.21
CA ILE A 139 -2.80 21.74 5.42
C ILE A 139 -1.57 22.62 5.18
N THR A 140 -0.78 22.87 6.23
CA THR A 140 0.44 23.71 6.16
C THR A 140 1.63 22.97 5.58
N ARG A 141 1.46 21.69 5.23
CA ARG A 141 2.48 20.83 4.61
C ARG A 141 3.68 20.51 5.52
N ASP A 142 3.52 20.65 6.83
CA ASP A 142 4.41 20.09 7.84
C ASP A 142 4.11 18.59 8.01
N LEU A 143 4.58 17.79 7.07
CA LEU A 143 4.26 16.37 6.99
C LEU A 143 5.26 15.49 7.72
N TYR A 144 4.80 14.30 8.12
CA TYR A 144 5.73 13.22 8.49
C TYR A 144 6.70 12.93 7.35
N ARG A 145 7.97 12.71 7.68
CA ARG A 145 9.02 12.56 6.67
C ARG A 145 9.51 11.13 6.60
N CYS A 146 9.64 10.63 5.37
CA CYS A 146 10.27 9.35 5.08
C CYS A 146 11.79 9.51 5.22
N ALA A 147 12.35 8.98 6.32
CA ALA A 147 13.77 9.02 6.62
C ALA A 147 14.56 8.00 5.80
N GLU A 148 14.00 6.80 5.59
CA GLU A 148 14.68 5.72 4.88
C GLU A 148 13.66 4.80 4.20
N TRP A 149 14.10 4.06 3.18
CA TRP A 149 13.26 3.09 2.49
C TRP A 149 14.10 1.95 1.89
N LYS A 150 13.48 0.77 1.73
CA LYS A 150 14.12 -0.38 1.10
C LYS A 150 13.08 -1.27 0.42
N THR A 151 13.39 -1.74 -0.79
CA THR A 151 12.66 -2.85 -1.41
C THR A 151 13.26 -4.15 -0.90
N ILE A 152 12.44 -5.01 -0.31
CA ILE A 152 12.81 -6.28 0.30
C ILE A 152 12.21 -7.40 -0.53
N SER A 153 12.97 -8.49 -0.72
CA SER A 153 12.46 -9.68 -1.38
C SER A 153 11.26 -10.25 -0.61
N TRP A 154 10.34 -10.91 -1.32
CA TRP A 154 9.23 -11.58 -0.63
C TRP A 154 9.70 -12.70 0.31
N HIS A 155 10.89 -13.27 0.13
CA HIS A 155 11.38 -14.32 1.02
C HIS A 155 11.95 -13.75 2.32
N ASP A 156 12.55 -12.57 2.27
CA ASP A 156 13.27 -11.98 3.40
C ASP A 156 12.41 -11.06 4.27
N HIS A 157 11.19 -10.70 3.85
CA HIS A 157 10.38 -9.70 4.56
C HIS A 157 10.09 -10.07 6.03
N GLY A 158 9.99 -11.37 6.36
CA GLY A 158 9.82 -11.83 7.74
C GLY A 158 11.02 -11.48 8.63
N PHE A 159 12.24 -11.58 8.10
CA PHE A 159 13.44 -11.14 8.81
C PHE A 159 13.38 -9.64 9.11
N PHE A 160 13.05 -8.81 8.11
CA PHE A 160 12.97 -7.37 8.31
C PHE A 160 11.83 -6.96 9.25
N THR A 161 10.64 -7.56 9.14
CA THR A 161 9.49 -7.25 10.00
C THR A 161 9.79 -7.53 11.48
N ASN A 162 10.57 -8.58 11.77
CA ASN A 162 10.94 -8.96 13.13
C ASN A 162 12.12 -8.15 13.69
N ASN A 163 12.96 -7.57 12.84
CA ASN A 163 14.20 -6.91 13.26
C ASN A 163 14.16 -5.38 13.13
N VAL A 164 13.47 -4.83 12.14
CA VAL A 164 13.33 -3.39 11.94
C VAL A 164 12.05 -2.92 12.61
N THR A 165 12.20 -2.47 13.86
CA THR A 165 11.12 -1.98 14.72
C THR A 165 11.45 -0.59 15.25
N PRO A 166 10.46 0.25 15.58
CA PRO A 166 10.69 1.54 16.21
C PRO A 166 11.60 1.44 17.45
N GLU A 167 11.39 0.41 18.29
CA GLU A 167 12.16 0.18 19.52
C GLU A 167 13.64 -0.04 19.24
N ARG A 168 13.95 -0.90 18.26
CA ARG A 168 15.34 -1.20 17.90
C ARG A 168 16.01 -0.02 17.22
N ILE A 169 15.32 0.68 16.32
CA ILE A 169 15.85 1.89 15.68
C ILE A 169 16.22 2.94 16.75
N VAL A 170 15.34 3.18 17.72
CA VAL A 170 15.64 4.13 18.82
C VAL A 170 16.78 3.62 19.70
N ALA A 171 16.81 2.32 20.03
CA ALA A 171 17.86 1.74 20.84
C ALA A 171 19.24 1.87 20.17
N GLU A 172 19.35 1.59 18.87
CA GLU A 172 20.61 1.74 18.14
C GLU A 172 20.99 3.22 17.95
N ALA A 173 20.03 4.11 17.67
CA ALA A 173 20.30 5.55 17.60
C ALA A 173 20.91 6.09 18.91
N LYS A 174 20.43 5.61 20.06
CA LYS A 174 20.94 6.01 21.38
C LYS A 174 22.32 5.46 21.75
N LYS A 175 22.84 4.46 21.02
CA LYS A 175 24.21 3.95 21.21
C LYS A 175 25.26 4.80 20.51
N MET A 176 24.86 5.77 19.67
CA MET A 176 25.78 6.64 18.95
C MET A 176 26.74 7.35 19.92
N PRO A 177 28.06 7.30 19.68
CA PRO A 177 29.03 8.03 20.51
C PRO A 177 28.75 9.52 20.46
N ARG A 178 28.70 10.19 21.63
CA ARG A 178 28.45 11.63 21.74
C ARG A 178 29.48 12.47 20.97
N ASP A 179 30.69 11.96 20.80
CA ASP A 179 31.77 12.62 20.06
C ASP A 179 31.43 12.77 18.55
N GLN A 180 30.57 11.92 17.99
CA GLN A 180 30.11 12.01 16.60
C GLN A 180 29.04 13.07 16.38
N LEU A 181 28.51 13.67 17.46
CA LEU A 181 27.49 14.72 17.38
C LEU A 181 28.11 16.12 17.19
N HIS A 182 29.44 16.23 17.11
CA HIS A 182 30.19 17.45 16.79
C HIS A 182 29.76 18.71 17.57
N GLY A 183 29.18 18.57 18.76
CA GLY A 183 28.68 19.68 19.56
C GLY A 183 27.35 20.29 19.09
N ASP A 184 26.59 19.58 18.24
CA ASP A 184 25.25 19.98 17.83
C ASP A 184 24.25 19.77 18.99
N GLN A 185 23.95 20.87 19.69
CA GLN A 185 23.05 20.86 20.85
C GLN A 185 21.61 20.45 20.46
N GLU A 186 21.15 20.82 19.27
CA GLU A 186 19.80 20.49 18.79
C GLU A 186 19.67 18.97 18.58
N MET A 187 20.69 18.35 17.98
CA MET A 187 20.74 16.89 17.83
C MET A 187 20.82 16.17 19.17
N MET A 188 21.54 16.73 20.15
CA MET A 188 21.64 16.18 21.51
C MET A 188 20.29 16.20 22.23
N ASP A 189 19.55 17.30 22.12
CA ASP A 189 18.23 17.46 22.72
C ASP A 189 17.19 16.56 22.04
N ALA A 190 17.26 16.44 20.70
CA ALA A 190 16.45 15.49 19.95
C ALA A 190 16.77 14.03 20.35
N LEU A 191 18.03 13.68 20.54
CA LEU A 191 18.43 12.33 20.97
C LEU A 191 17.92 11.99 22.37
N ALA A 192 17.91 12.97 23.28
CA ALA A 192 17.41 12.80 24.64
C ALA A 192 15.90 12.51 24.66
N THR A 193 15.13 13.15 23.77
CA THR A 193 13.67 13.02 23.68
C THR A 193 13.19 11.92 22.73
N LEU A 194 14.06 11.39 21.87
CA LEU A 194 13.72 10.32 20.91
C LEU A 194 13.11 9.10 21.61
N ALA A 195 11.92 8.70 21.15
CA ALA A 195 11.14 7.59 21.66
C ALA A 195 10.48 6.81 20.51
N PRO A 196 10.12 5.52 20.70
CA PRO A 196 9.55 4.69 19.64
C PRO A 196 8.32 5.31 18.96
N GLN A 197 7.48 6.02 19.72
CA GLN A 197 6.28 6.71 19.22
C GLN A 197 6.56 7.82 18.18
N HIS A 198 7.81 8.29 18.07
CA HIS A 198 8.22 9.28 17.07
C HIS A 198 8.57 8.65 15.72
N ILE A 199 8.69 7.31 15.66
CA ILE A 199 9.08 6.56 14.48
C ILE A 199 7.93 5.65 14.05
N ILE A 200 7.70 5.58 12.74
CA ILE A 200 6.78 4.64 12.12
C ILE A 200 7.58 3.76 11.17
N VAL A 201 7.44 2.44 11.29
CA VAL A 201 7.99 1.49 10.32
C VAL A 201 6.83 0.90 9.53
N ASP A 202 6.77 1.22 8.24
CA ASP A 202 5.77 0.74 7.29
C ASP A 202 6.33 -0.44 6.49
N PHE A 203 5.53 -1.50 6.34
CA PHE A 203 5.81 -2.63 5.46
C PHE A 203 4.63 -2.80 4.50
N SER A 204 4.85 -2.42 3.24
CA SER A 204 3.80 -2.44 2.21
C SER A 204 4.08 -3.55 1.18
N PRO A 205 3.33 -4.68 1.20
CA PRO A 205 3.48 -5.75 0.21
C PRO A 205 3.00 -5.30 -1.19
N MET A 206 3.86 -5.45 -2.19
CA MET A 206 3.57 -5.16 -3.60
C MET A 206 3.61 -6.46 -4.38
N HIS A 207 2.56 -6.76 -5.14
CA HIS A 207 2.51 -8.00 -5.90
C HIS A 207 1.61 -7.89 -7.13
N TYR A 208 1.68 -8.88 -8.01
CA TYR A 208 0.92 -8.93 -9.27
C TYR A 208 -0.54 -9.40 -9.09
N GLY A 209 -1.08 -9.33 -7.87
CA GLY A 209 -2.44 -9.76 -7.54
C GLY A 209 -2.52 -11.08 -6.76
N MET A 210 -1.48 -11.91 -6.78
CA MET A 210 -1.47 -13.24 -6.16
C MET A 210 -0.32 -13.49 -5.17
N LYS A 211 0.01 -12.50 -4.34
CA LYS A 211 1.15 -12.54 -3.42
C LYS A 211 2.42 -12.96 -4.16
N GLU A 212 3.18 -13.94 -3.66
CA GLU A 212 4.38 -14.48 -4.31
C GLU A 212 4.12 -15.27 -5.59
N LYS A 213 2.88 -15.71 -5.82
CA LYS A 213 2.54 -16.64 -6.90
C LYS A 213 2.38 -15.93 -8.22
N ASN A 214 2.74 -16.62 -9.30
CA ASN A 214 2.47 -16.15 -10.65
C ASN A 214 0.94 -16.02 -10.85
N PRO A 215 0.41 -14.83 -11.17
CA PRO A 215 -1.03 -14.60 -11.32
C PRO A 215 -1.63 -15.45 -12.44
N MET A 216 -0.84 -15.88 -13.43
CA MET A 216 -1.30 -16.64 -14.59
C MET A 216 -1.61 -18.11 -14.29
N GLU A 217 -1.07 -18.67 -13.20
CA GLU A 217 -1.19 -20.11 -12.88
C GLU A 217 -2.64 -20.57 -12.64
N ASN A 218 -3.48 -19.66 -12.17
CA ASN A 218 -4.89 -19.90 -11.84
C ASN A 218 -5.84 -19.32 -12.89
N VAL A 219 -5.31 -18.73 -13.96
CA VAL A 219 -6.11 -18.30 -15.10
C VAL A 219 -6.34 -19.48 -16.01
N ARG A 220 -7.56 -19.60 -16.53
CA ARG A 220 -7.96 -20.67 -17.45
C ARG A 220 -8.19 -20.13 -18.83
N PHE A 221 -7.81 -20.95 -19.80
CA PHE A 221 -7.81 -20.59 -21.21
C PHE A 221 -8.52 -21.64 -22.05
N TYR A 222 -8.94 -21.22 -23.23
CA TYR A 222 -9.34 -22.08 -24.34
C TYR A 222 -8.64 -21.62 -25.63
N SER A 223 -8.57 -22.51 -26.62
CA SER A 223 -8.01 -22.18 -27.93
C SER A 223 -9.10 -22.18 -29.01
N LYS A 224 -8.82 -21.55 -30.17
CA LYS A 224 -9.73 -21.62 -31.32
C LYS A 224 -9.95 -23.06 -31.81
N ARG A 225 -8.96 -23.94 -31.62
CA ARG A 225 -9.01 -25.35 -32.03
C ARG A 225 -9.85 -26.19 -31.07
N GLU A 226 -9.79 -25.89 -29.78
CA GLU A 226 -10.55 -26.59 -28.73
C GLU A 226 -11.41 -25.58 -27.92
N PRO A 227 -12.48 -25.03 -28.51
CA PRO A 227 -13.25 -23.92 -27.95
C PRO A 227 -14.00 -24.22 -26.64
N ASN A 228 -14.19 -25.50 -26.32
CA ASN A 228 -14.94 -25.98 -25.17
C ASN A 228 -14.03 -26.69 -24.14
N LYS A 229 -12.71 -26.62 -24.33
CA LYS A 229 -11.72 -27.22 -23.42
C LYS A 229 -11.11 -26.12 -22.56
N CYS A 230 -11.13 -26.35 -21.25
CA CYS A 230 -10.49 -25.49 -20.26
C CYS A 230 -9.09 -26.04 -19.98
N ALA A 231 -8.05 -25.23 -20.20
CA ALA A 231 -6.67 -25.57 -19.96
C ALA A 231 -5.95 -24.46 -19.18
N LYS A 232 -4.78 -24.78 -18.60
CA LYS A 232 -3.83 -23.76 -18.15
C LYS A 232 -3.02 -23.28 -19.36
N ALA A 233 -2.44 -22.09 -19.26
CA ALA A 233 -1.39 -21.70 -20.20
C ALA A 233 -0.12 -22.51 -19.93
N GLU A 234 0.48 -23.03 -20.98
CA GLU A 234 1.78 -23.71 -20.94
C GLU A 234 2.93 -22.72 -21.14
N HIS A 235 4.15 -23.19 -20.88
CA HIS A 235 5.33 -22.37 -21.15
C HIS A 235 5.43 -22.10 -22.66
N GLY A 236 5.54 -20.82 -23.04
CA GLY A 236 5.55 -20.39 -24.44
C GLY A 236 4.19 -19.94 -24.99
N ASP A 237 3.09 -20.17 -24.27
CA ASP A 237 1.77 -19.61 -24.65
C ASP A 237 1.69 -18.08 -24.41
N TYR A 238 2.59 -17.57 -23.57
CA TYR A 238 2.72 -16.17 -23.20
C TYR A 238 4.21 -15.82 -23.02
N SER A 239 4.50 -14.52 -22.88
CA SER A 239 5.88 -14.01 -22.86
C SER A 239 6.79 -14.79 -21.90
N THR A 240 7.96 -15.19 -22.39
CA THR A 240 9.01 -15.81 -21.57
C THR A 240 9.80 -14.76 -20.78
N LEU A 241 9.65 -13.47 -21.10
CA LEU A 241 10.36 -12.35 -20.46
C LEU A 241 9.59 -11.78 -19.26
N MET A 242 9.09 -12.65 -18.40
CA MET A 242 8.38 -12.25 -17.18
C MET A 242 9.33 -12.09 -15.98
N PRO A 243 8.90 -11.38 -14.92
CA PRO A 243 9.59 -11.38 -13.65
C PRO A 243 9.77 -12.81 -13.11
N ALA A 244 10.93 -13.08 -12.51
CA ALA A 244 11.18 -14.34 -11.81
C ALA A 244 10.41 -14.45 -10.48
N VAL A 245 10.03 -13.31 -9.89
CA VAL A 245 9.28 -13.21 -8.63
C VAL A 245 8.13 -12.22 -8.81
N PHE A 246 6.96 -12.53 -8.26
CA PHE A 246 5.72 -11.76 -8.47
C PHE A 246 5.30 -10.92 -7.26
N GLY A 247 6.14 -10.85 -6.24
CA GLY A 247 5.92 -10.07 -5.03
C GLY A 247 7.22 -9.53 -4.43
N GLU A 248 7.12 -8.38 -3.79
CA GLU A 248 8.16 -7.74 -2.98
C GLU A 248 7.50 -6.98 -1.82
N VAL A 249 8.27 -6.54 -0.84
CA VAL A 249 7.78 -5.68 0.25
C VAL A 249 8.55 -4.37 0.22
N LEU A 250 7.83 -3.25 0.18
CA LEU A 250 8.42 -1.92 0.30
C LEU A 250 8.38 -1.52 1.77
N MET A 251 9.54 -1.47 2.40
CA MET A 251 9.69 -0.97 3.77
C MET A 251 10.05 0.50 3.77
N ARG A 252 9.47 1.27 4.67
CA ARG A 252 9.80 2.68 4.92
C ARG A 252 9.87 2.99 6.39
N VAL A 253 10.77 3.89 6.75
CA VAL A 253 10.87 4.47 8.08
C VAL A 253 10.45 5.93 7.98
N TYR A 254 9.42 6.31 8.73
CA TYR A 254 8.95 7.68 8.84
C TYR A 254 9.25 8.24 10.23
N VAL A 255 9.45 9.55 10.29
CA VAL A 255 9.50 10.32 11.54
C VAL A 255 8.32 11.28 11.61
N LYS A 256 7.74 11.42 12.81
CA LYS A 256 6.60 12.32 13.04
C LYS A 256 7.00 13.80 13.15
N ASP A 257 8.27 14.04 13.44
CA ASP A 257 8.88 15.36 13.55
C ASP A 257 10.23 15.35 12.82
N ASP A 258 10.57 16.44 12.15
CA ASP A 258 11.77 16.57 11.33
C ASP A 258 13.06 16.52 12.16
N ILE A 259 13.00 16.96 13.42
CA ILE A 259 14.15 16.94 14.34
C ILE A 259 14.71 15.51 14.54
N PHE A 260 13.89 14.48 14.34
CA PHE A 260 14.30 13.08 14.49
C PHE A 260 14.81 12.44 13.19
N TYR A 261 14.77 13.16 12.06
CA TYR A 261 15.05 12.60 10.73
C TYR A 261 16.42 11.90 10.66
N SER A 262 17.48 12.61 11.04
CA SER A 262 18.86 12.08 11.00
C SER A 262 19.06 10.94 11.99
N LEU A 263 18.47 11.03 13.19
CA LEU A 263 18.56 9.99 14.21
C LEU A 263 17.89 8.69 13.77
N ALA A 264 16.74 8.78 13.10
CA ALA A 264 16.06 7.60 12.55
C ALA A 264 16.90 6.93 11.46
N GLN A 265 17.60 7.69 10.61
CA GLN A 265 18.52 7.11 9.61
C GLN A 265 19.70 6.40 10.26
N ILE A 266 20.30 7.00 11.30
CA ILE A 266 21.42 6.42 12.05
C ILE A 266 20.99 5.12 12.72
N GLY A 267 19.88 5.16 13.47
CA GLY A 267 19.34 4.00 14.15
C GLY A 267 19.00 2.87 13.17
N TYR A 268 18.30 3.17 12.08
CA TYR A 268 17.94 2.15 11.09
C TYR A 268 19.15 1.50 10.43
N ARG A 269 20.21 2.25 10.11
CA ARG A 269 21.41 1.70 9.46
C ARG A 269 22.24 0.79 10.37
N ALA A 270 22.04 0.89 11.67
CA ALA A 270 22.69 0.04 12.67
C ALA A 270 21.88 -1.21 13.03
N VAL A 271 20.60 -1.29 12.64
CA VAL A 271 19.71 -2.46 12.79
C VAL A 271 19.91 -3.44 11.65
#